data_AF-A0A0Q9XXS9-F1
#
_entry.id   AF-A0A0Q9XXS9-F1
#
_cell.length_a   1.000
_cell.length_b   1.000
_cell.length_c   1.000
_cell.angle_alpha   90.00
_cell.angle_beta   90.00
_cell.angle_gamma   90.00
#
_symmetry.space_group_name_H-M   'P 1'
#
loop_
_entity.id
_entity.type
_entity.pdbx_description
1 polymer ?
#
loop_
_entity_poly.entity_id
_entity_poly.type
_entity_poly.pdbx_seq_one_letter_code
_entity_poly.pdbx_strand_id
1 'polypeptide(L)'
;MANVMETKFECNNQKECNRKKSRWEELQEKYCPLGQKELDDFISDTSSGRAKVRFDKHFHKRSLERSISVHDVKDVVWYGWVIERNKTAKSTSILILGYVGRNYRPLHVVFDTLNENEWVAVTVTAYDPNSHAWKWNENFDKRVCFCNPENNE
;
A
#
# COMPACT_ATOMS: atom_id res chain seq x y z
N MET A 1 26.22 -7.76 20.39
CA MET A 1 24.93 -8.33 19.95
C MET A 1 23.86 -7.41 20.48
N ALA A 2 23.30 -6.54 19.63
CA ALA A 2 22.31 -5.56 20.06
C ALA A 2 20.98 -6.28 20.30
N ASN A 3 20.51 -6.20 21.54
CA ASN A 3 19.24 -6.74 21.99
C ASN A 3 18.13 -5.87 21.37
N VAL A 4 17.54 -6.30 20.26
CA VAL A 4 16.40 -5.62 19.65
C VAL A 4 15.21 -5.87 20.58
N MET A 5 14.89 -4.87 21.40
CA MET A 5 13.66 -4.85 22.17
C MET A 5 12.49 -4.94 21.19
N GLU A 6 11.90 -6.12 21.05
CA GLU A 6 10.58 -6.31 20.45
C GLU A 6 9.58 -5.51 21.28
N THR A 7 9.26 -4.30 20.85
CA THR A 7 8.12 -3.54 21.36
C THR A 7 6.86 -4.32 20.99
N LYS A 8 6.40 -5.18 21.89
CA LYS A 8 5.09 -5.83 21.79
C LYS A 8 4.03 -4.75 21.89
N PHE A 9 3.52 -4.33 20.75
CA PHE A 9 2.37 -3.45 20.67
C PHE A 9 1.15 -4.25 21.16
N GLU A 10 0.69 -3.96 22.38
CA GLU A 10 -0.52 -4.59 22.93
C GLU A 10 -1.77 -3.89 22.39
N CYS A 11 -2.71 -4.69 21.89
CA CYS A 11 -3.95 -4.20 21.30
C CYS A 11 -4.91 -3.73 22.39
N ASN A 12 -5.18 -2.43 22.47
CA ASN A 12 -6.09 -1.84 23.46
C ASN A 12 -7.55 -2.34 23.35
N ASN A 13 -7.98 -2.88 22.20
CA ASN A 13 -9.33 -3.43 22.03
C ASN A 13 -9.35 -4.58 21.01
N GLN A 14 -9.02 -5.79 21.48
CA GLN A 14 -8.92 -6.98 20.63
C GLN A 14 -10.23 -7.32 19.90
N LYS A 15 -11.38 -7.13 20.56
CA LYS A 15 -12.69 -7.47 19.99
C LYS A 15 -13.05 -6.56 18.82
N GLU A 16 -12.84 -5.25 18.96
CA GLU A 16 -13.09 -4.30 17.88
C GLU A 16 -12.07 -4.45 16.76
N CYS A 17 -10.80 -4.68 17.09
CA CYS A 17 -9.75 -4.92 16.11
C CYS A 17 -10.05 -6.15 15.25
N ASN A 18 -10.45 -7.26 15.87
CA ASN A 18 -10.85 -8.48 15.15
C ASN A 18 -12.07 -8.23 14.25
N ARG A 19 -13.09 -7.50 14.74
CA ARG A 19 -14.27 -7.16 13.93
C ARG A 19 -13.89 -6.30 12.71
N LYS A 20 -13.02 -5.31 12.89
CA LYS A 20 -12.51 -4.46 11.80
C LYS A 20 -11.70 -5.29 10.80
N LYS A 21 -10.85 -6.19 11.29
CA LYS A 21 -10.06 -7.12 10.47
C LYS A 21 -10.96 -8.00 9.61
N SER A 22 -11.90 -8.74 10.19
CA SER A 22 -12.78 -9.62 9.42
C SER A 22 -13.58 -8.85 8.36
N ARG A 23 -14.13 -7.68 8.72
CA ARG A 23 -14.82 -6.82 7.76
C ARG A 23 -13.90 -6.35 6.64
N TRP A 24 -12.66 -5.97 6.96
CA TRP A 24 -11.68 -5.56 5.97
C TRP A 24 -11.30 -6.72 5.06
N GLU A 25 -11.09 -7.93 5.59
CA GLU A 25 -10.77 -9.14 4.81
C GLU A 25 -11.90 -9.48 3.83
N GLU A 26 -13.16 -9.46 4.27
CA GLU A 26 -14.32 -9.68 3.40
C GLU A 26 -14.41 -8.65 2.26
N LEU A 27 -14.12 -7.38 2.57
CA LEU A 27 -14.11 -6.33 1.54
C LEU A 27 -12.95 -6.55 0.56
N GLN A 28 -11.75 -6.84 1.05
CA GLN A 28 -10.59 -7.01 0.18
C GLN A 28 -10.69 -8.26 -0.68
N GLU A 29 -11.24 -9.37 -0.18
CA GLU A 29 -11.49 -10.57 -0.99
C GLU A 29 -12.42 -10.25 -2.19
N LYS A 30 -13.39 -9.37 -1.98
CA LYS A 30 -14.31 -8.93 -3.03
C LYS A 30 -13.68 -7.90 -3.99
N TYR A 31 -12.91 -6.95 -3.48
CA TYR A 31 -12.47 -5.77 -4.23
C TYR A 31 -11.04 -5.86 -4.78
N CYS A 32 -10.15 -6.65 -4.20
CA CYS A 32 -8.78 -6.82 -4.73
C CYS A 32 -8.75 -7.40 -6.14
N PRO A 33 -9.56 -8.41 -6.51
CA PRO A 33 -9.60 -8.90 -7.89
C PRO A 33 -10.01 -7.81 -8.89
N LEU A 34 -10.91 -6.91 -8.50
CA LEU A 34 -11.31 -5.76 -9.32
C LEU A 34 -10.18 -4.75 -9.45
N GLY A 35 -9.44 -4.49 -8.36
CA GLY A 35 -8.27 -3.62 -8.39
C GLY A 35 -7.13 -4.19 -9.21
N GLN A 36 -6.91 -5.50 -9.16
CA GLN A 36 -5.91 -6.17 -9.99
C GLN A 36 -6.26 -6.04 -11.47
N LYS A 37 -7.53 -6.22 -11.84
CA LYS A 37 -7.98 -5.96 -13.20
C LYS A 37 -7.74 -4.51 -13.62
N GLU A 38 -8.06 -3.54 -12.76
CA GLU A 38 -7.78 -2.12 -13.02
C GLU A 38 -6.28 -1.86 -13.24
N LEU A 39 -5.40 -2.55 -12.49
CA LEU A 39 -3.95 -2.49 -12.67
C LEU A 39 -3.50 -3.11 -14.00
N ASP A 40 -4.01 -4.27 -14.35
CA ASP A 40 -3.67 -4.95 -15.60
C ASP A 40 -4.09 -4.11 -16.82
N ASP A 41 -5.30 -3.53 -16.78
CA ASP A 41 -5.81 -2.60 -17.79
C ASP A 41 -4.91 -1.36 -17.88
N PHE A 42 -4.50 -0.78 -16.74
CA PHE A 42 -3.59 0.36 -16.68
C PHE A 42 -2.19 0.05 -17.25
N ILE A 43 -1.65 -1.13 -16.98
CA ILE A 43 -0.35 -1.58 -17.52
C ILE A 43 -0.43 -1.68 -19.05
N SER A 44 -1.52 -2.24 -19.57
CA SER A 44 -1.78 -2.32 -21.02
C SER A 44 -1.89 -0.92 -21.65
N ASP A 45 -2.61 -0.01 -21.00
CA ASP A 45 -2.77 1.36 -21.47
C ASP A 45 -1.49 2.19 -21.38
N THR A 46 -0.66 1.94 -20.37
CA THR A 46 0.66 2.57 -20.25
C THR A 46 1.60 2.06 -21.35
N SER A 47 1.56 0.77 -21.65
CA SER A 47 2.34 0.16 -22.75
C SER A 47 1.99 0.74 -24.12
N SER A 48 0.72 1.10 -24.33
CA SER A 48 0.22 1.74 -25.55
C SER A 48 0.32 3.27 -25.54
N GLY A 49 0.85 3.88 -24.48
CA GLY A 49 1.01 5.32 -24.32
C GLY A 49 -0.29 6.08 -24.02
N ARG A 50 -1.40 5.38 -23.76
CA ARG A 50 -2.73 5.93 -23.46
C ARG A 50 -2.89 6.34 -22.00
N ALA A 51 -2.09 5.78 -21.10
CA ALA A 51 -2.08 6.12 -19.67
C ALA A 51 -0.69 6.57 -19.20
N LYS A 52 -0.66 7.41 -18.16
CA LYS A 52 0.57 7.91 -17.54
C LYS A 52 0.44 7.94 -16.03
N VAL A 53 1.52 7.56 -15.34
CA VAL A 53 1.64 7.76 -13.89
C VAL A 53 2.02 9.22 -13.63
N ARG A 54 1.22 9.91 -12.81
CA ARG A 54 1.59 11.21 -12.25
C ARG A 54 1.99 11.06 -10.79
N PHE A 55 2.96 11.85 -10.36
CA PHE A 55 3.41 11.89 -8.97
C PHE A 55 2.99 13.21 -8.35
N ASP A 56 2.31 13.15 -7.21
CA ASP A 56 1.85 14.35 -6.52
C ASP A 56 2.93 14.94 -5.59
N LYS A 57 2.64 16.08 -4.96
CA LYS A 57 3.57 16.72 -4.01
C LYS A 57 3.79 15.85 -2.77
N HIS A 58 2.76 15.11 -2.33
CA HIS A 58 2.85 14.23 -1.18
C HIS A 58 3.83 13.08 -1.44
N PHE A 59 3.73 12.45 -2.61
CA PHE A 59 4.66 11.47 -3.13
C PHE A 59 6.09 11.98 -3.06
N HIS A 60 6.41 13.13 -3.64
CA HIS A 60 7.79 13.62 -3.68
C HIS A 60 8.38 13.82 -2.27
N LYS A 61 7.59 14.37 -1.35
CA LYS A 61 7.99 14.52 0.06
C LYS A 61 8.26 13.15 0.70
N ARG A 62 7.33 12.20 0.56
CA ARG A 62 7.40 10.88 1.19
C ARG A 62 8.51 9.99 0.62
N SER A 63 8.72 10.06 -0.69
CA SER A 63 9.77 9.35 -1.41
C SER A 63 11.15 9.82 -0.99
N LEU A 64 11.33 11.13 -0.78
CA LEU A 64 12.58 11.68 -0.24
C LEU A 64 12.83 11.21 1.20
N GLU A 65 11.83 11.30 2.08
CA GLU A 65 11.91 10.85 3.48
C GLU A 65 12.27 9.36 3.62
N ARG A 66 11.92 8.53 2.64
CA ARG A 66 12.03 7.05 2.72
C ARG A 66 13.06 6.44 1.76
N SER A 67 13.80 7.29 1.06
CA SER A 67 14.78 6.91 0.04
C SER A 67 14.18 5.98 -1.02
N ILE A 68 13.07 6.40 -1.61
CA ILE A 68 12.37 5.64 -2.66
C ILE A 68 12.51 6.41 -3.96
N SER A 69 12.98 5.74 -5.01
CA SER A 69 13.12 6.33 -6.34
C SER A 69 11.83 6.18 -7.15
N VAL A 70 11.69 7.00 -8.19
CA VAL A 70 10.61 6.84 -9.18
C VAL A 70 10.73 5.51 -9.92
N HIS A 71 11.94 4.98 -10.09
CA HIS A 71 12.15 3.66 -10.71
C HIS A 71 11.56 2.55 -9.84
N ASP A 72 11.80 2.58 -8.52
CA ASP A 72 11.22 1.61 -7.58
C ASP A 72 9.69 1.59 -7.68
N VAL A 73 9.06 2.77 -7.80
CA VAL A 73 7.61 2.86 -7.91
C VAL A 73 7.10 2.33 -9.25
N LYS A 74 7.83 2.58 -10.34
CA LYS A 74 7.51 1.96 -11.64
C LYS A 74 7.61 0.44 -11.56
N ASP A 75 8.66 -0.10 -10.96
CA ASP A 75 8.84 -1.54 -10.79
C ASP A 75 7.67 -2.15 -10.01
N VAL A 76 7.18 -1.47 -8.96
CA VAL A 76 5.98 -1.92 -8.23
C VAL A 76 4.72 -1.90 -9.12
N VAL A 77 4.56 -0.91 -10.00
CA VAL A 77 3.42 -0.90 -10.94
C VAL A 77 3.48 -2.08 -11.90
N TRP A 78 4.67 -2.42 -12.40
CA TRP A 78 4.83 -3.48 -13.41
C TRP A 78 4.86 -4.90 -12.85
N TYR A 79 5.42 -5.09 -11.65
CA TYR A 79 5.68 -6.40 -11.07
C TYR A 79 4.96 -6.64 -9.74
N GLY A 80 4.31 -5.62 -9.19
CA GLY A 80 3.53 -5.73 -7.97
C GLY A 80 2.12 -6.25 -8.21
N TRP A 81 1.40 -6.44 -7.12
CA TRP A 81 0.00 -6.87 -7.13
C TRP A 81 -0.82 -6.03 -6.15
N VAL A 82 -2.12 -5.95 -6.41
CA VAL A 82 -3.05 -5.20 -5.58
C VAL A 82 -3.36 -5.98 -4.30
N ILE A 83 -3.11 -5.33 -3.17
CA ILE A 83 -3.40 -5.86 -1.83
C ILE A 83 -4.58 -5.14 -1.16
N GLU A 84 -4.93 -3.94 -1.63
CA GLU A 84 -6.15 -3.26 -1.22
C GLU A 84 -6.80 -2.48 -2.35
N ARG A 85 -8.13 -2.41 -2.29
CA ARG A 85 -8.91 -1.46 -3.09
C ARG A 85 -9.97 -0.80 -2.22
N ASN A 86 -9.93 0.52 -2.19
CA ASN A 86 -10.88 1.36 -1.47
C ASN A 86 -11.57 2.31 -2.45
N LYS A 87 -12.90 2.21 -2.57
CA LYS A 87 -13.68 3.11 -3.42
C LYS A 87 -14.39 4.14 -2.54
N THR A 88 -14.07 5.41 -2.75
CA THR A 88 -14.78 6.55 -2.16
C THR A 88 -15.71 7.17 -3.20
N ALA A 89 -16.67 8.00 -2.78
CA ALA A 89 -17.59 8.69 -3.69
C ALA A 89 -16.88 9.59 -4.74
N LYS A 90 -15.62 9.96 -4.50
CA LYS A 90 -14.84 10.89 -5.34
C LYS A 90 -13.66 10.24 -6.07
N SER A 91 -13.18 9.09 -5.63
CA SER A 91 -11.99 8.44 -6.18
C SER A 91 -11.94 6.95 -5.81
N THR A 92 -11.26 6.17 -6.63
CA THR A 92 -10.86 4.81 -6.28
C THR A 92 -9.37 4.83 -5.94
N SER A 93 -9.03 4.32 -4.77
CA SER A 93 -7.66 4.16 -4.30
C SER A 93 -7.31 2.68 -4.32
N ILE A 94 -6.18 2.34 -4.92
CA ILE A 94 -5.62 0.99 -4.89
C ILE A 94 -4.28 1.02 -4.16
N LEU A 95 -3.99 -0.04 -3.40
CA LEU A 95 -2.71 -0.26 -2.77
C LEU A 95 -2.02 -1.42 -3.46
N ILE A 96 -0.85 -1.14 -4.03
CA ILE A 96 -0.02 -2.13 -4.69
C ILE A 96 1.15 -2.45 -3.79
N LEU A 97 1.41 -3.74 -3.58
CA LEU A 97 2.62 -4.24 -2.95
C LEU A 97 3.55 -4.74 -4.05
N GLY A 98 4.81 -4.31 -3.98
CA GLY A 98 5.89 -4.94 -4.73
C GLY A 98 7.18 -4.92 -3.93
N TYR A 99 8.19 -5.60 -4.46
CA TYR A 99 9.50 -5.76 -3.82
C TYR A 99 10.56 -5.09 -4.67
N VAL A 100 11.35 -4.19 -4.07
CA VAL A 100 12.30 -3.35 -4.79
C VAL A 100 13.73 -3.49 -4.27
N GLY A 101 14.69 -3.26 -5.16
CA GLY A 101 16.12 -3.34 -4.87
C GLY A 101 16.65 -4.76 -4.67
N ARG A 102 17.97 -4.88 -4.43
CA ARG A 102 18.65 -6.18 -4.28
C ARG A 102 18.27 -6.95 -3.02
N ASN A 103 17.73 -6.24 -2.02
CA ASN A 103 17.37 -6.81 -0.72
C ASN A 103 15.88 -7.18 -0.62
N TYR A 104 15.13 -7.13 -1.74
CA TYR A 104 13.68 -7.39 -1.76
C TYR A 104 12.94 -6.58 -0.69
N ARG A 105 13.11 -5.26 -0.70
CA ARG A 105 12.44 -4.38 0.26
C ARG A 105 10.95 -4.29 -0.10
N PRO A 106 10.01 -4.60 0.80
CA PRO A 106 8.59 -4.45 0.52
C PRO A 106 8.22 -2.97 0.40
N LEU A 107 7.51 -2.64 -0.66
CA LEU A 107 7.09 -1.29 -1.01
C LEU A 107 5.57 -1.27 -1.25
N HIS A 108 4.86 -0.50 -0.43
CA HIS A 108 3.44 -0.22 -0.65
C HIS A 108 3.29 1.11 -1.36
N VAL A 109 2.61 1.10 -2.49
CA VAL A 109 2.32 2.30 -3.27
C VAL A 109 0.82 2.45 -3.40
N VAL A 110 0.31 3.61 -2.96
CA VAL A 110 -1.10 4.00 -3.12
C VAL A 110 -1.23 4.79 -4.41
N PHE A 111 -2.12 4.32 -5.28
CA PHE A 111 -2.56 5.02 -6.48
C PHE A 111 -4.02 5.45 -6.32
N ASP A 112 -4.29 6.72 -6.60
CA ASP A 112 -5.65 7.20 -6.80
C ASP A 112 -5.92 7.31 -8.29
N THR A 113 -7.00 6.64 -8.72
CA THR A 113 -7.52 6.79 -10.07
C THR A 113 -8.40 8.04 -10.10
N LEU A 114 -7.92 9.11 -10.73
CA LEU A 114 -8.74 10.32 -10.91
C LEU A 114 -9.75 10.12 -12.03
N ASN A 115 -9.30 9.55 -13.15
CA ASN A 115 -10.08 9.20 -14.34
C ASN A 115 -9.62 7.84 -14.89
N GLU A 116 -10.37 7.25 -15.83
CA GLU A 116 -10.03 5.96 -16.47
C GLU A 116 -8.61 5.92 -17.07
N ASN A 117 -8.11 7.06 -17.57
CA ASN A 117 -6.82 7.16 -18.27
C ASN A 117 -5.71 7.86 -17.47
N GLU A 118 -6.01 8.35 -16.25
CA GLU A 118 -5.03 9.06 -15.42
C GLU A 118 -4.96 8.48 -14.02
N TRP A 119 -3.82 7.83 -13.73
CA TRP A 119 -3.49 7.35 -12.40
C TRP A 119 -2.50 8.30 -11.75
N VAL A 120 -2.83 8.72 -10.54
CA VAL A 120 -1.95 9.55 -9.73
C VAL A 120 -1.42 8.68 -8.60
N ALA A 121 -0.11 8.52 -8.56
CA ALA A 121 0.56 8.01 -7.37
C ALA A 121 0.48 9.10 -6.29
N VAL A 122 -0.34 8.86 -5.27
CA VAL A 122 -0.64 9.84 -4.22
C VAL A 122 0.19 9.61 -2.97
N THR A 123 0.56 8.36 -2.68
CA THR A 123 1.37 8.07 -1.49
C THR A 123 2.26 6.87 -1.73
N VAL A 124 3.52 7.01 -1.34
CA VAL A 124 4.43 5.87 -1.25
C VAL A 124 4.74 5.62 0.20
N THR A 125 4.46 4.40 0.64
CA THR A 125 4.92 3.91 1.92
C THR A 125 5.87 2.74 1.66
N ALA A 126 7.17 3.02 1.61
CA ALA A 126 8.11 1.95 1.89
C ALA A 126 7.98 1.62 3.36
N TYR A 127 7.55 0.40 3.66
CA TYR A 127 7.64 -0.08 5.03
C TYR A 127 9.12 -0.26 5.32
N ASP A 128 9.59 0.49 6.31
CA ASP A 128 10.69 -0.02 7.11
C ASP A 128 10.05 -1.13 7.98
N PRO A 129 10.52 -2.38 7.92
CA PRO A 129 10.04 -3.44 8.80
C PRO A 129 10.03 -3.03 10.28
N ASN A 130 10.78 -2.00 10.68
CA ASN A 130 10.83 -1.51 12.05
C ASN A 130 9.73 -0.50 12.44
N SER A 131 9.07 0.20 11.50
CA SER A 131 8.15 1.29 11.87
C SER A 131 6.69 0.86 12.02
N HIS A 132 6.25 -0.15 11.26
CA HIS A 132 4.84 -0.57 11.23
C HIS A 132 4.62 -2.07 10.98
N ALA A 133 5.60 -2.94 11.26
CA ALA A 133 5.43 -4.39 11.09
C ALA A 133 4.21 -4.94 11.85
N TRP A 134 3.87 -4.40 13.01
CA TRP A 134 2.70 -4.82 13.79
C TRP A 134 1.35 -4.58 13.09
N LYS A 135 1.28 -3.73 12.05
CA LYS A 135 0.06 -3.50 11.26
C LYS A 135 -0.18 -4.57 10.20
N TRP A 136 0.88 -5.26 9.76
CA TRP A 136 0.86 -6.19 8.64
C TRP A 136 1.25 -7.60 9.05
N ASN A 137 0.87 -8.60 8.28
CA ASN A 137 1.40 -9.95 8.44
C ASN A 137 2.85 -10.03 7.95
N GLU A 138 3.49 -11.17 8.17
CA GLU A 138 4.90 -11.42 7.79
C GLU A 138 5.19 -11.21 6.30
N ASN A 139 4.18 -11.37 5.44
CA ASN A 139 4.27 -11.18 3.99
C ASN A 139 3.94 -9.76 3.52
N PHE A 140 3.59 -8.86 4.45
CA PHE A 140 3.15 -7.48 4.18
C PHE A 140 1.90 -7.33 3.30
N ASP A 141 1.21 -8.41 2.93
CA ASP A 141 0.05 -8.37 2.03
C ASP A 141 -1.30 -8.21 2.75
N LYS A 142 -1.37 -8.49 4.06
CA LYS A 142 -2.61 -8.41 4.85
C LYS A 142 -2.46 -7.57 6.09
N ARG A 143 -3.46 -6.72 6.37
CA ARG A 143 -3.53 -5.96 7.63
C ARG A 143 -3.96 -6.88 8.76
N VAL A 144 -3.12 -7.00 9.79
CA VAL A 144 -3.40 -7.79 11.00
C VAL A 144 -3.87 -6.94 12.17
N CYS A 145 -3.50 -5.66 12.21
CA CYS A 145 -3.85 -4.75 13.29
C CYS A 145 -4.42 -3.42 12.78
N PHE A 146 -5.51 -2.98 13.40
CA PHE A 146 -6.22 -1.73 13.09
C PHE A 146 -6.15 -0.72 14.23
N CYS A 147 -5.36 -1.00 15.27
CA CYS A 147 -5.07 -0.04 16.32
C CYS A 147 -4.23 1.11 15.75
N ASN A 148 -4.29 2.27 16.38
CA ASN A 148 -3.40 3.39 16.06
C ASN A 148 -2.72 3.84 17.36
N PRO A 149 -1.38 3.71 17.50
CA PRO A 149 -0.65 4.18 18.67
C PRO A 149 -0.84 5.68 18.90
N GLU A 150 -1.06 6.45 17.84
CA GLU A 150 -1.27 7.91 17.89
C GLU A 150 -2.66 8.31 18.41
N ASN A 151 -3.59 7.36 18.64
CA ASN A 151 -4.88 7.65 19.27
C ASN A 151 -4.83 7.63 20.81
N ASN A 152 -3.63 7.53 21.40
CA ASN A 152 -3.39 7.61 22.85
C ASN A 152 -2.85 8.99 23.29
N GLU A 153 -2.99 10.03 22.47
CA GLU A 153 -2.78 11.43 22.87
C GLU A 153 -4.12 12.14 23.17
#